data_AF-A0A6G8PU82-F1
#
_entry.id   AF-A0A6G8PU82-F1
#
_cell.length_a   1.000
_cell.length_b   1.000
_cell.length_c   1.000
_cell.angle_alpha   90.00
_cell.angle_beta   90.00
_cell.angle_gamma   90.00
#
_symmetry.space_group_name_H-M   'P 1'
#
loop_
_entity.id
_entity.type
_entity.pdbx_description
1 polymer ?
#
loop_
_entity_poly.entity_id
_entity_poly.type
_entity_poly.pdbx_seq_one_letter_code
_entity_poly.pdbx_strand_id
1 'polypeptide(L)'
;MRADGPGTPLLYVVFAMFVIGLGLGFSSTAYLVSVQNAVPWQRRGAATSSIVFFRTVGGSVAVAVMGALLNASLGSRYGDAVERAAGGDAGLARLLADPNSLLQPALRDRVPPEAYAELASSLAAALSPTFYGLLALGLASLAVAAFFPGGSAKSLVNREEDPVA
;
A
#
# COMPACT_ATOMS: atom_id res chain seq x y z
N MET A 1 10.91 27.61 4.95
CA MET A 1 10.53 26.19 4.86
C MET A 1 11.02 25.51 6.13
N ARG A 2 10.25 25.61 7.21
CA ARG A 2 10.55 24.99 8.51
C ARG A 2 9.70 23.73 8.61
N ALA A 3 10.35 22.58 8.76
CA ALA A 3 9.73 21.25 8.80
C ALA A 3 9.47 20.83 10.26
N ASP A 4 8.92 21.75 11.04
CA ASP A 4 8.71 21.62 12.48
C ASP A 4 7.21 21.76 12.76
N GLY A 5 6.43 20.88 12.09
CA GLY A 5 5.10 20.50 12.56
C GLY A 5 5.24 19.29 13.49
N PRO A 6 4.46 19.19 14.58
CA PRO A 6 4.46 18.01 15.44
C PRO A 6 3.84 16.83 14.67
N GLY A 7 4.70 16.07 13.98
CA GLY A 7 4.32 14.91 13.21
C GLY A 7 5.55 14.33 12.52
N THR A 8 5.86 13.08 12.83
CA THR A 8 6.88 12.18 12.27
C THR A 8 7.99 12.83 11.42
N PRO A 9 9.26 12.84 11.87
CA PRO A 9 10.34 13.47 11.12
C PRO A 9 10.46 12.89 9.70
N LEU A 10 10.59 13.76 8.69
CA LEU A 10 10.65 13.37 7.27
C LEU A 10 11.68 12.25 7.02
N LEU A 11 12.81 12.31 7.72
CA LEU A 11 13.87 11.32 7.65
C LEU A 11 13.39 9.91 8.04
N TYR A 12 12.49 9.81 9.02
CA TYR A 12 11.90 8.52 9.42
C TYR A 12 11.05 7.93 8.30
N VAL A 13 10.22 8.76 7.64
CA VAL A 13 9.40 8.30 6.51
C VAL A 13 10.28 7.85 5.34
N VAL A 14 11.31 8.63 5.00
CA VAL A 14 12.27 8.29 3.94
C VAL A 14 12.97 6.97 4.24
N PHE A 15 13.46 6.80 5.47
CA PHE A 15 14.14 5.57 5.88
C PHE A 15 13.19 4.37 5.89
N ALA A 16 11.95 4.52 6.37
CA ALA A 16 10.95 3.47 6.34
C ALA A 16 10.62 3.04 4.91
N MET A 17 10.44 4.00 3.99
CA MET A 17 10.21 3.71 2.56
C MET A 17 11.41 3.00 1.92
N PHE A 18 12.64 3.37 2.30
CA PHE A 18 13.85 2.70 1.85
C PHE A 18 13.91 1.23 2.29
N VAL A 19 13.64 0.95 3.56
CA VAL A 19 13.61 -0.43 4.11
C VAL A 19 12.53 -1.27 3.44
N ILE A 20 11.32 -0.71 3.26
CA ILE A 20 10.22 -1.37 2.54
C ILE A 20 10.63 -1.70 1.09
N GLY A 21 11.24 -0.74 0.39
CA GLY A 21 11.70 -0.92 -0.98
C GLY A 21 12.77 -2.00 -1.12
N LEU A 22 13.75 -2.02 -0.22
CA LEU A 22 14.77 -3.07 -0.17
C LEU A 22 14.16 -4.46 0.06
N GLY A 23 13.28 -4.58 1.06
CA GLY A 23 12.63 -5.86 1.38
C GLY A 23 11.80 -6.40 0.21
N LEU A 24 11.00 -5.54 -0.42
CA LEU A 24 10.20 -5.90 -1.60
C LEU A 24 11.08 -6.32 -2.80
N GLY A 25 12.18 -5.61 -3.05
CA GLY A 25 13.10 -5.90 -4.16
C GLY A 25 13.76 -7.26 -4.02
N PHE A 26 14.32 -7.55 -2.85
CA PHE A 26 14.96 -8.85 -2.57
C PHE A 26 13.93 -9.99 -2.60
N SER A 27 12.78 -9.82 -1.96
CA SER A 27 11.73 -10.86 -1.93
C SER A 27 11.18 -11.17 -3.33
N SER A 28 10.95 -10.15 -4.17
CA SER A 28 10.43 -10.33 -5.52
C SER A 28 11.41 -11.10 -6.41
N THR A 29 12.69 -10.77 -6.31
CA THR A 29 13.76 -11.43 -7.09
C THR A 29 13.94 -12.89 -6.64
N ALA A 30 14.02 -13.12 -5.32
CA ALA A 30 14.17 -14.47 -4.77
C ALA A 30 13.01 -15.39 -5.16
N TYR A 31 11.77 -14.90 -5.06
CA TYR A 31 10.58 -15.67 -5.45
C TYR A 31 10.58 -16.03 -6.94
N LEU A 32 10.92 -15.06 -7.81
CA LEU A 32 10.96 -15.30 -9.25
C LEU A 32 11.99 -16.39 -9.62
N VAL A 33 13.21 -16.28 -9.08
CA VAL A 33 14.28 -17.25 -9.34
C VAL A 33 13.93 -18.64 -8.80
N SER A 34 13.29 -18.71 -7.62
CA SER A 34 12.83 -19.97 -7.03
C SER A 34 11.88 -20.73 -7.96
N VAL A 35 10.85 -20.05 -8.49
CA VAL A 35 9.89 -20.68 -9.41
C VAL A 35 10.55 -21.03 -10.75
N GLN A 36 11.44 -20.19 -11.27
CA GLN A 36 12.18 -20.48 -12.51
C GLN A 36 13.10 -21.70 -12.38
N ASN A 37 13.64 -21.96 -11.20
CA ASN A 37 14.45 -23.15 -10.90
C ASN A 37 13.60 -24.40 -10.67
N ALA A 38 12.33 -24.26 -10.30
CA ALA A 38 11.40 -25.38 -10.12
C ALA A 38 10.81 -25.91 -11.44
N VAL A 39 11.08 -25.26 -12.58
CA VAL A 39 10.56 -25.66 -13.89
C VAL A 39 11.67 -25.90 -14.91
N PRO A 40 11.46 -26.78 -15.92
CA PRO A 40 12.39 -26.95 -17.03
C PRO A 40 12.63 -25.64 -17.78
N TRP A 41 13.83 -25.50 -18.38
CA TRP A 41 14.25 -24.28 -19.09
C TRP A 41 13.22 -23.79 -20.11
N GLN A 42 12.62 -24.71 -20.87
CA GLN A 42 11.63 -24.43 -21.92
C GLN A 42 10.32 -23.82 -21.37
N ARG A 43 10.04 -23.99 -20.07
CA ARG A 43 8.82 -23.47 -19.42
C ARG A 43 9.04 -22.19 -18.61
N ARG A 44 10.27 -21.67 -18.51
CA ARG A 44 10.58 -20.46 -17.72
C ARG A 44 9.84 -19.21 -18.19
N GLY A 45 9.62 -19.08 -19.50
CA GLY A 45 8.82 -17.99 -20.07
C GLY A 45 7.38 -18.01 -19.56
N ALA A 46 6.73 -19.17 -19.60
CA ALA A 46 5.37 -19.37 -19.09
C ALA A 46 5.28 -19.20 -17.56
N ALA A 47 6.29 -19.64 -16.81
CA ALA A 47 6.34 -19.44 -15.36
C ALA A 47 6.45 -17.95 -15.00
N THR A 48 7.32 -17.21 -15.70
CA THR A 48 7.51 -15.77 -15.48
C THR A 48 6.26 -14.98 -15.84
N SER A 49 5.63 -15.26 -16.99
CA SER A 49 4.39 -14.59 -17.40
C SER A 49 3.25 -14.88 -16.42
N SER A 50 3.16 -16.11 -15.91
CA SER A 50 2.18 -16.48 -14.87
C SER A 50 2.37 -15.66 -13.60
N ILE A 51 3.63 -15.51 -13.12
CA ILE A 51 3.95 -14.68 -11.95
C ILE A 51 3.54 -13.23 -12.19
N VAL A 52 3.88 -12.66 -13.34
CA VAL A 52 3.52 -11.28 -13.68
C VAL A 52 2.00 -11.12 -13.78
N PHE A 53 1.30 -12.06 -14.40
CA PHE A 53 -0.16 -12.06 -14.51
C PHE A 53 -0.82 -12.06 -13.13
N PHE A 54 -0.46 -13.00 -12.25
CA PHE A 54 -1.01 -13.07 -10.90
C PHE A 54 -0.64 -11.86 -10.05
N ARG A 55 0.56 -11.29 -10.23
CA ARG A 55 0.96 -10.05 -9.56
C ARG A 55 0.08 -8.88 -9.97
N THR A 56 -0.21 -8.73 -11.26
CA THR A 56 -1.08 -7.66 -11.76
C THR A 56 -2.51 -7.83 -11.27
N VAL A 57 -3.05 -9.06 -11.31
CA VAL A 57 -4.40 -9.37 -10.79
C VAL A 57 -4.47 -9.13 -9.28
N GLY A 58 -3.49 -9.63 -8.52
CA GLY A 58 -3.43 -9.40 -7.08
C GLY A 58 -3.27 -7.92 -6.72
N GLY A 59 -2.45 -7.19 -7.49
CA GLY A 59 -2.24 -5.76 -7.33
C GLY A 59 -3.51 -4.94 -7.58
N SER A 60 -4.26 -5.25 -8.65
CA SER A 60 -5.52 -4.56 -8.92
C SER A 60 -6.58 -4.83 -7.86
N VAL A 61 -6.71 -6.08 -7.40
CA VAL A 61 -7.62 -6.44 -6.29
C VAL A 61 -7.22 -5.73 -5.00
N ALA A 62 -5.93 -5.72 -4.65
CA ALA A 62 -5.44 -5.04 -3.46
C ALA A 62 -5.73 -3.54 -3.50
N VAL A 63 -5.47 -2.88 -4.64
CA VAL A 63 -5.78 -1.45 -4.82
C VAL A 63 -7.27 -1.18 -4.72
N ALA A 64 -8.12 -2.02 -5.32
CA ALA A 64 -9.58 -1.86 -5.26
C ALA A 64 -10.11 -1.97 -3.81
N VAL A 65 -9.64 -2.97 -3.05
CA VAL A 65 -10.03 -3.16 -1.64
C VAL A 65 -9.53 -2.00 -0.78
N MET A 66 -8.28 -1.56 -0.95
CA MET A 66 -7.73 -0.43 -0.20
C MET A 66 -8.44 0.89 -0.55
N GLY A 67 -8.80 1.09 -1.82
CA GLY A 67 -9.59 2.24 -2.26
C GLY A 67 -11.00 2.24 -1.66
N ALA A 68 -11.66 1.07 -1.60
CA ALA A 68 -12.96 0.93 -0.94
C ALA A 68 -12.87 1.22 0.56
N LEU A 69 -11.83 0.72 1.24
CA LEU A 69 -11.58 0.99 2.66
C LEU A 69 -11.32 2.48 2.92
N LEU A 70 -10.51 3.12 2.07
CA LEU A 70 -10.26 4.56 2.15
C LEU A 70 -11.55 5.36 1.94
N ASN A 71 -12.34 5.04 0.92
CA ASN A 71 -13.60 5.73 0.65
C ASN A 71 -14.60 5.59 1.80
N ALA A 72 -14.71 4.40 2.40
CA ALA A 72 -15.54 4.18 3.57
C ALA A 72 -15.04 5.00 4.79
N SER A 73 -13.72 5.08 4.97
CA SER A 73 -13.14 5.87 6.07
C SER A 73 -13.24 7.37 5.84
N LEU A 74 -13.16 7.84 4.59
CA LEU A 74 -13.38 9.25 4.23
C LEU A 74 -14.84 9.63 4.49
N GLY A 75 -15.78 8.82 4.00
CA GLY A 75 -17.21 9.09 4.19
C GLY A 75 -17.60 9.22 5.67
N SER A 76 -17.06 8.36 6.53
CA SER A 76 -17.36 8.36 7.97
C SER A 76 -16.61 9.44 8.75
N ARG A 77 -15.29 9.59 8.56
CA ARG A 77 -14.48 10.47 9.42
C ARG A 77 -14.34 11.88 8.88
N TYR A 78 -14.19 12.01 7.56
CA TYR A 78 -14.01 13.30 6.91
C TYR A 78 -15.36 13.99 6.66
N GLY A 79 -16.39 13.22 6.28
CA GLY A 79 -17.76 13.73 6.12
C GLY A 79 -18.29 14.43 7.38
N ASP A 80 -18.16 13.78 8.55
CA ASP A 80 -18.58 14.35 9.84
C ASP A 80 -17.81 15.64 10.19
N ALA A 81 -16.52 15.73 9.84
CA ALA A 81 -15.72 16.93 10.05
C ALA A 81 -16.14 18.07 9.12
N VAL A 82 -16.49 17.75 7.86
CA VAL A 82 -17.00 18.71 6.88
C VAL A 82 -18.32 19.31 7.34
N GLU A 83 -19.26 18.50 7.83
CA GLU A 83 -20.57 18.98 8.28
C GLU A 83 -20.43 19.95 9.47
N ARG A 84 -19.56 19.62 10.43
CA ARG A 84 -19.27 20.48 11.59
C ARG A 84 -18.55 21.76 11.19
N ALA A 85 -17.59 21.69 10.26
CA ALA A 85 -16.87 22.87 9.76
C ALA A 85 -17.76 23.78 8.89
N ALA A 86 -18.73 23.22 8.18
CA ALA A 86 -19.64 23.98 7.33
C ALA A 86 -20.73 24.74 8.11
N GLY A 87 -21.03 24.33 9.35
CA GLY A 87 -21.99 25.04 10.22
C GLY A 87 -23.39 25.19 9.63
N GLY A 88 -23.81 24.27 8.75
CA GLY A 88 -25.11 24.30 8.06
C GLY A 88 -25.10 25.01 6.69
N ASP A 89 -23.99 25.60 6.24
CA ASP A 89 -23.86 26.14 4.88
C ASP A 89 -23.62 25.01 3.87
N ALA A 90 -24.65 24.68 3.10
CA ALA A 90 -24.59 23.63 2.08
C ALA A 90 -23.61 23.94 0.92
N GLY A 91 -23.34 25.22 0.64
CA GLY A 91 -22.35 25.64 -0.35
C GLY A 91 -20.92 25.38 0.14
N LEU A 92 -20.65 25.75 1.39
CA LEU A 92 -19.37 25.49 2.04
C LEU A 92 -19.13 24.00 2.24
N ALA A 93 -20.15 23.23 2.65
CA ALA A 93 -20.06 21.78 2.80
C ALA A 93 -19.65 21.08 1.49
N ARG A 94 -20.22 21.48 0.34
CA ARG A 94 -19.83 20.94 -0.97
C ARG A 94 -18.39 21.29 -1.36
N LEU A 95 -17.93 22.47 -1.00
CA LEU A 95 -16.57 22.91 -1.26
C LEU A 95 -15.55 22.13 -0.42
N LEU A 96 -15.86 21.93 0.86
CA LEU A 96 -15.03 21.18 1.81
C LEU A 96 -15.10 19.66 1.58
N ALA A 97 -16.15 19.14 0.95
CA ALA A 97 -16.25 17.72 0.60
C ALA A 97 -15.14 17.24 -0.35
N ASP A 98 -14.53 18.14 -1.13
CA ASP A 98 -13.31 17.84 -1.88
C ASP A 98 -12.07 18.04 -0.99
N PRO A 99 -11.33 16.98 -0.62
CA PRO A 99 -10.13 17.10 0.21
C PRO A 99 -9.03 17.95 -0.43
N ASN A 100 -9.00 18.08 -1.76
CA ASN A 100 -8.01 18.90 -2.46
C ASN A 100 -8.21 20.39 -2.19
N SER A 101 -9.41 20.80 -1.76
CA SER A 101 -9.69 22.19 -1.38
C SER A 101 -8.80 22.66 -0.21
N LEU A 102 -8.40 21.75 0.69
CA LEU A 102 -7.52 22.05 1.83
C LEU A 102 -6.10 22.44 1.42
N LEU A 103 -5.68 22.07 0.20
CA LEU A 103 -4.38 22.44 -0.36
C LEU A 103 -4.40 23.83 -1.01
N GLN A 104 -5.58 24.42 -1.19
CA GLN A 104 -5.75 25.69 -1.88
C GLN A 104 -5.55 26.87 -0.92
N PRO A 105 -4.68 27.85 -1.24
CA PRO A 105 -4.46 29.03 -0.40
C PRO A 105 -5.74 29.86 -0.20
N ALA A 106 -6.58 29.94 -1.25
CA ALA A 106 -7.81 30.74 -1.25
C ALA A 106 -8.85 30.28 -0.22
N LEU A 107 -8.77 29.03 0.22
CA LEU A 107 -9.65 28.48 1.23
C LEU A 107 -9.18 28.92 2.63
N ARG A 108 -7.86 29.03 2.85
CA ARG A 108 -7.25 29.31 4.16
C ARG A 108 -7.76 30.60 4.80
N ASP A 109 -8.10 31.58 3.98
CA ASP A 109 -8.59 32.88 4.44
C ASP A 109 -10.10 32.87 4.75
N ARG A 110 -10.83 31.84 4.33
CA ARG A 110 -12.30 31.75 4.44
C ARG A 110 -12.80 30.87 5.57
N VAL A 111 -11.96 30.00 6.12
CA VAL A 111 -12.34 29.03 7.15
C VAL A 111 -11.44 29.24 8.37
N PRO A 112 -11.98 29.19 9.61
CA PRO A 112 -11.19 29.37 10.82
C PRO A 112 -9.98 28.42 10.87
N PRO A 113 -8.83 28.85 11.40
CA PRO A 113 -7.62 28.02 11.45
C PRO A 113 -7.82 26.73 12.26
N GLU A 114 -8.75 26.73 13.22
CA GLU A 114 -9.14 25.55 14.01
C GLU A 114 -9.87 24.50 13.16
N ALA A 115 -10.82 24.93 12.32
CA ALA A 115 -11.53 24.04 11.41
C ALA A 115 -10.60 23.44 10.34
N TYR A 116 -9.60 24.18 9.89
CA TYR A 116 -8.53 23.65 9.03
C TYR A 116 -7.74 22.52 9.67
N ALA A 117 -7.28 22.74 10.90
CA ALA A 117 -6.50 21.75 11.64
C ALA A 117 -7.34 20.48 11.87
N GLU A 118 -8.61 20.65 12.20
CA GLU A 118 -9.55 19.55 12.37
C GLU A 118 -9.79 18.76 11.08
N LEU A 119 -10.07 19.43 9.97
CA LEU A 119 -10.26 18.79 8.66
C LEU A 119 -9.01 18.03 8.21
N ALA A 120 -7.82 18.63 8.39
CA ALA A 120 -6.55 17.99 8.10
C ALA A 120 -6.30 16.76 8.99
N SER A 121 -6.60 16.85 10.28
CA SER A 121 -6.46 15.73 11.22
C SER A 121 -7.44 14.60 10.91
N SER A 122 -8.67 14.93 10.50
CA SER A 122 -9.71 13.98 10.13
C SER A 122 -9.37 13.27 8.81
N LEU A 123 -8.80 14.00 7.86
CA LEU A 123 -8.28 13.44 6.62
C LEU A 123 -7.11 12.48 6.88
N ALA A 124 -6.18 12.86 7.76
CA ALA A 124 -5.08 11.99 8.18
C ALA A 124 -5.60 10.74 8.91
N ALA A 125 -6.60 10.91 9.80
CA ALA A 125 -7.25 9.80 10.49
C ALA A 125 -8.02 8.87 9.55
N ALA A 126 -8.53 9.39 8.42
CA ALA A 126 -9.19 8.60 7.40
C ALA A 126 -8.22 7.71 6.59
N LEU A 127 -6.94 8.09 6.50
CA LEU A 127 -5.91 7.27 5.85
C LEU A 127 -5.41 6.13 6.75
N SER A 128 -5.47 6.29 8.06
CA SER A 128 -4.89 5.34 9.04
C SER A 128 -5.42 3.90 8.88
N PRO A 129 -6.73 3.63 8.73
CA PRO A 129 -7.25 2.27 8.50
C PRO A 129 -6.66 1.62 7.25
N THR A 130 -6.46 2.38 6.17
CA THR A 130 -5.86 1.88 4.93
C THR A 130 -4.42 1.43 5.14
N PHE A 131 -3.63 2.16 5.93
CA PHE A 131 -2.27 1.75 6.29
C PHE A 131 -2.24 0.48 7.16
N TYR A 132 -3.17 0.33 8.10
CA TYR A 132 -3.31 -0.93 8.85
C TYR A 132 -3.74 -2.09 7.96
N GLY A 133 -4.61 -1.83 6.97
CA GLY A 133 -4.97 -2.81 5.94
C GLY A 133 -3.74 -3.26 5.14
N LEU A 134 -2.88 -2.33 4.71
CA LEU A 134 -1.63 -2.65 4.03
C LEU A 134 -0.67 -3.45 4.91
N LEU A 135 -0.56 -3.11 6.19
CA LEU A 135 0.24 -3.86 7.15
C LEU A 135 -0.29 -5.30 7.31
N ALA A 136 -1.60 -5.47 7.48
CA ALA A 136 -2.23 -6.78 7.61
C ALA A 136 -2.03 -7.63 6.34
N LEU A 137 -2.17 -7.03 5.15
CA LEU A 137 -1.89 -7.69 3.88
C LEU A 137 -0.41 -8.10 3.77
N GLY A 138 0.52 -7.25 4.21
CA GLY A 138 1.94 -7.54 4.26
C GLY A 138 2.27 -8.70 5.21
N LEU A 139 1.67 -8.73 6.40
CA LEU A 139 1.82 -9.82 7.37
C LEU A 139 1.22 -11.13 6.85
N ALA A 140 0.05 -11.07 6.19
CA ALA A 140 -0.55 -12.24 5.55
C ALA A 140 0.34 -12.79 4.43
N SER A 141 0.91 -11.92 3.60
CA SER A 141 1.89 -12.29 2.57
C SER A 141 3.13 -12.95 3.18
N LEU A 142 3.67 -12.39 4.26
CA LEU A 142 4.81 -12.95 4.98
C LEU A 142 4.48 -14.32 5.59
N ALA A 143 3.28 -14.48 6.17
CA ALA A 143 2.82 -15.76 6.69
C ALA A 143 2.72 -16.81 5.57
N VAL A 144 2.09 -16.47 4.44
CA VAL A 144 2.02 -17.35 3.27
C VAL A 144 3.42 -17.73 2.76
N ALA A 145 4.35 -16.78 2.73
CA ALA A 145 5.74 -17.04 2.36
C ALA A 145 6.45 -17.96 3.36
N ALA A 146 6.16 -17.86 4.66
CA ALA A 146 6.73 -18.74 5.68
C ALA A 146 6.20 -20.19 5.58
N PHE A 147 4.99 -20.38 5.04
CA PHE A 147 4.41 -21.70 4.79
C PHE A 147 4.90 -22.37 3.49
N PHE A 148 5.72 -21.70 2.68
CA PHE A 148 6.26 -22.30 1.46
C PHE A 148 7.18 -23.49 1.82
N PRO A 149 6.82 -24.74 1.46
CA PRO A 149 7.60 -25.91 1.87
C PRO A 149 8.98 -25.87 1.20
N GLY A 150 10.03 -26.02 2.00
CA GLY A 150 11.41 -26.03 1.54
C GLY A 150 11.72 -27.26 0.68
N GLY A 151 11.74 -27.10 -0.63
CA GLY A 151 12.30 -28.08 -1.56
C GLY A 151 13.82 -27.95 -1.63
N SER A 152 14.55 -29.01 -1.27
CA SER A 152 16.02 -29.01 -1.28
C SER A 152 16.57 -28.98 -2.70
N ALA A 153 17.39 -27.97 -3.03
CA ALA A 153 18.12 -27.90 -4.31
C ALA A 153 18.99 -29.14 -4.60
N LYS A 154 19.36 -29.91 -3.56
CA LYS A 154 20.14 -31.16 -3.70
C LYS A 154 19.36 -32.28 -4.40
N SER A 155 18.03 -32.31 -4.38
CA SER A 155 17.26 -33.39 -5.02
C SER A 155 17.04 -33.18 -6.52
N LEU A 156 17.36 -31.99 -7.05
CA LEU A 156 17.24 -31.67 -8.48
C LEU A 156 18.58 -31.81 -9.22
N VAL A 157 19.70 -31.55 -8.55
CA VAL A 157 21.06 -31.78 -9.09
C VAL A 157 21.36 -33.26 -9.29
N ASN A 158 20.93 -34.13 -8.37
CA ASN A 158 21.18 -35.58 -8.49
C ASN A 158 20.34 -36.28 -9.57
N ARG A 159 19.45 -35.58 -10.27
CA ARG A 159 18.59 -36.16 -11.31
C ARG A 159 19.15 -35.98 -12.73
N GLU A 160 20.18 -35.13 -12.89
CA GLU A 160 20.92 -34.98 -14.15
C GLU A 160 22.12 -35.94 -14.26
N GLU A 161 22.55 -36.59 -13.17
CA GLU A 161 23.68 -37.54 -13.17
C GLU A 161 23.31 -39.01 -13.42
N ASP A 162 22.04 -39.34 -13.65
CA ASP A 162 21.67 -40.65 -14.22
C ASP A 162 21.48 -40.50 -15.74
N PRO A 163 22.55 -40.67 -16.54
CA PRO A 163 22.38 -40.98 -17.95
C PRO A 163 21.69 -42.34 -18.00
N VAL A 164 20.54 -42.38 -18.66
CA VAL A 164 19.79 -43.60 -18.96
C VAL A 164 20.77 -44.71 -19.42
N ALA A 165 20.93 -45.71 -18.56
CA ALA A 165 21.28 -47.08 -18.90
C ALA A 165 20.02 -47.82 -19.40
#